data_AF-A0A351UNF9-F1
#
_entry.id   AF-A0A351UNF9-F1
#
_cell.length_a   1.000
_cell.length_b   1.000
_cell.length_c   1.000
_cell.angle_alpha   90.00
_cell.angle_beta   90.00
_cell.angle_gamma   90.00
#
_symmetry.space_group_name_H-M   'P 1'
#
loop_
_entity.id
_entity.type
_entity.pdbx_description
1 polymer ?
#
loop_
_entity_poly.entity_id
_entity_poly.type
_entity_poly.pdbx_seq_one_letter_code
_entity_poly.pdbx_strand_id
1 'polypeptide(L)'
;MKKILFLVACLSLTASGPARAAEGKAADAAAPAEAWKNKTFTAEELKKYNGKDGMPVYVAVDGIVYNLSGSKYWKSGQHMKLHQSGTDLSSAIHKDAPPMIHKDGKILGKMPKVGVLAK
;
A
#
# COMPACT_ATOMS: atom_id res chain seq x y z
N MET A 1 -66.63 27.36 14.43
CA MET A 1 -65.29 27.59 14.99
C MET A 1 -64.27 27.53 13.85
N LYS A 2 -63.66 28.68 13.51
CA LYS A 2 -62.62 28.85 12.46
C LYS A 2 -61.27 28.93 13.16
N LYS A 3 -60.34 28.02 12.89
CA LYS A 3 -58.87 28.12 13.12
C LYS A 3 -58.21 27.04 12.26
N ILE A 4 -57.05 27.15 11.62
CA ILE A 4 -56.08 28.21 11.34
C ILE A 4 -55.19 27.60 10.22
N LEU A 5 -54.80 28.45 9.28
CA LEU A 5 -53.85 28.22 8.21
C LEU A 5 -52.43 27.99 8.76
N PHE A 6 -51.69 26.99 8.25
CA PHE A 6 -50.24 27.09 8.14
C PHE A 6 -49.74 26.53 6.82
N LEU A 7 -49.29 27.47 6.00
CA LEU A 7 -48.51 27.35 4.79
C LEU A 7 -47.06 27.04 5.21
N VAL A 8 -46.46 25.95 4.74
CA VAL A 8 -45.00 25.81 4.72
C VAL A 8 -44.56 25.16 3.41
N ALA A 9 -43.76 25.94 2.69
CA ALA A 9 -43.09 25.65 1.44
C ALA A 9 -42.31 24.33 1.45
N CYS A 10 -42.53 23.49 0.44
CA CYS A 10 -41.62 22.40 0.11
C CYS A 10 -40.46 23.01 -0.72
N LEU A 11 -39.47 23.51 0.01
CA LEU A 11 -38.20 24.00 -0.52
C LEU A 11 -37.43 22.82 -1.13
N SER A 12 -37.02 22.99 -2.38
CA SER A 12 -36.14 22.08 -3.11
C SER A 12 -34.89 21.75 -2.31
N LEU A 13 -34.65 20.47 -2.05
CA LEU A 13 -33.38 19.99 -1.53
C LEU A 13 -32.72 19.05 -2.55
N THR A 14 -31.57 19.51 -3.01
CA THR A 14 -30.66 18.85 -3.93
C THR A 14 -30.15 17.53 -3.35
N ALA A 15 -30.17 16.47 -4.14
CA ALA A 15 -29.50 15.23 -3.81
C ALA A 15 -27.98 15.43 -3.87
N SER A 16 -27.38 15.79 -2.74
CA SER A 16 -25.94 15.67 -2.53
C SER A 16 -25.67 14.25 -2.03
N GLY A 17 -25.24 13.37 -2.94
CA GLY A 17 -24.89 12.00 -2.61
C GLY A 17 -23.50 11.89 -1.96
N PRO A 18 -23.34 10.98 -1.00
CA PRO A 18 -22.08 10.40 -0.60
C PRO A 18 -21.04 10.15 -1.69
N ALA A 19 -20.06 11.01 -1.94
CA ALA A 19 -18.80 10.53 -2.51
C ALA A 19 -18.15 9.64 -1.44
N ARG A 20 -18.52 8.36 -1.40
CA ARG A 20 -17.93 7.35 -0.53
C ARG A 20 -16.53 7.06 -1.07
N ALA A 21 -15.56 7.86 -0.60
CA ALA A 21 -14.17 7.44 -0.56
C ALA A 21 -14.13 6.12 0.20
N ALA A 22 -13.88 5.03 -0.53
CA ALA A 22 -13.64 3.73 0.05
C ALA A 22 -12.28 3.77 0.76
N GLU A 23 -12.28 4.17 2.03
CA GLU A 23 -11.22 3.79 2.96
C GLU A 23 -11.29 2.28 3.17
N GLY A 24 -10.48 1.56 2.40
CA GLY A 24 -10.22 0.15 2.61
C GLY A 24 -9.37 -0.04 3.88
N LYS A 25 -10.02 -0.05 5.04
CA LYS A 25 -9.50 -0.74 6.22
C LYS A 25 -9.65 -2.25 5.97
N ALA A 26 -8.67 -2.86 5.30
CA ALA A 26 -8.46 -4.30 5.36
C ALA A 26 -7.78 -4.58 6.72
N ALA A 27 -8.54 -4.91 7.76
CA ALA A 27 -8.95 -6.27 8.10
C ALA A 27 -7.74 -7.11 8.53
N ASP A 28 -7.37 -6.94 9.80
CA ASP A 28 -6.55 -7.86 10.58
C ASP A 28 -7.41 -9.09 10.91
N ALA A 29 -7.59 -9.95 9.90
CA ALA A 29 -7.85 -11.36 10.12
C ALA A 29 -6.49 -12.03 9.94
N ALA A 30 -5.91 -12.51 11.05
CA ALA A 30 -4.59 -13.12 11.07
C ALA A 30 -4.56 -14.36 10.16
N ALA A 31 -4.17 -14.15 8.91
CA ALA A 31 -3.67 -15.19 8.04
C ALA A 31 -2.50 -15.92 8.76
N PRO A 32 -2.23 -17.20 8.46
CA PRO A 32 -1.10 -17.90 9.05
C PRO A 32 0.17 -17.07 8.83
N ALA A 33 1.00 -16.94 9.86
CA ALA A 33 2.16 -16.04 9.92
C ALA A 33 3.13 -16.15 8.70
N GLU A 34 3.03 -17.24 7.95
CA GLU A 34 3.91 -17.59 6.83
C GLU A 34 3.18 -17.78 5.48
N ALA A 35 1.89 -17.45 5.36
CA ALA A 35 1.10 -17.62 4.13
C ALA A 35 1.70 -16.90 2.90
N TRP A 36 2.51 -15.88 3.14
CA TRP A 36 3.24 -15.14 2.11
C TRP A 36 4.20 -16.01 1.31
N LYS A 37 4.71 -17.12 1.84
CA LYS A 37 5.65 -18.01 1.12
C LYS A 37 5.02 -18.74 -0.07
N ASN A 38 3.69 -18.80 -0.14
CA ASN A 38 2.98 -19.54 -1.19
C ASN A 38 2.91 -18.77 -2.52
N LYS A 39 3.34 -17.50 -2.52
CA LYS A 39 3.37 -16.67 -3.72
C LYS A 39 4.81 -16.43 -4.16
N THR A 40 5.12 -16.85 -5.37
CA THR A 40 6.41 -16.58 -6.02
C THR A 40 6.22 -15.47 -7.05
N PHE A 41 7.20 -14.58 -7.13
CA PHE A 41 7.27 -13.52 -8.14
C PHE A 41 8.54 -13.72 -8.97
N THR A 42 8.43 -13.68 -10.28
CA THR A 42 9.58 -13.42 -11.16
C THR A 42 10.01 -11.95 -11.06
N ALA A 43 11.22 -11.63 -11.52
CA ALA A 43 11.67 -10.24 -11.62
C ALA A 43 10.75 -9.42 -12.55
N GLU A 44 10.27 -10.03 -13.63
CA GLU A 44 9.37 -9.43 -14.61
C GLU A 44 7.99 -9.13 -14.02
N GLU A 45 7.45 -10.04 -13.22
CA GLU A 45 6.20 -9.80 -12.49
C GLU A 45 6.38 -8.73 -11.43
N LEU A 46 7.50 -8.75 -10.70
CA LEU A 46 7.78 -7.78 -9.65
C LEU A 46 7.76 -6.34 -10.19
N LYS A 47 8.31 -6.09 -11.39
CA LYS A 47 8.33 -4.76 -12.05
C LYS A 47 6.95 -4.11 -12.20
N LYS A 48 5.87 -4.90 -12.23
CA LYS A 48 4.49 -4.39 -12.34
C LYS A 48 4.04 -3.71 -11.04
N TYR A 49 4.63 -4.06 -9.91
CA TYR A 49 4.28 -3.56 -8.58
C TYR A 49 5.10 -2.31 -8.21
N ASN A 50 4.92 -1.26 -9.02
CA ASN A 50 5.76 -0.06 -9.01
C ASN A 50 5.08 1.20 -8.44
N GLY A 51 3.88 1.08 -7.87
CA GLY A 51 3.11 2.22 -7.36
C GLY A 51 2.39 3.08 -8.40
N LYS A 52 2.44 2.72 -9.70
CA LYS A 52 1.77 3.45 -10.79
C LYS A 52 0.50 2.73 -11.24
N ASP A 53 -0.41 3.47 -11.86
CA ASP A 53 -1.63 2.92 -12.47
C ASP A 53 -2.48 2.08 -11.50
N GLY A 54 -2.47 2.44 -10.21
CA GLY A 54 -3.17 1.72 -9.13
C GLY A 54 -2.47 0.46 -8.62
N MET A 55 -1.29 0.12 -9.15
CA MET A 55 -0.49 -1.01 -8.68
C MET A 55 0.13 -0.71 -7.31
N PRO A 56 0.20 -1.70 -6.40
CA PRO A 56 0.87 -1.50 -5.12
C PRO A 56 2.39 -1.39 -5.30
N VAL A 57 3.08 -0.95 -4.25
CA VAL A 57 4.53 -0.72 -4.23
C VAL A 57 5.21 -1.92 -3.59
N TYR A 58 5.83 -2.81 -4.37
CA TYR A 58 6.56 -3.95 -3.83
C TYR A 58 8.07 -3.81 -4.03
N VAL A 59 8.87 -4.42 -3.16
CA VAL A 59 10.31 -4.58 -3.35
C VAL A 59 10.73 -5.96 -2.88
N ALA A 60 11.76 -6.54 -3.50
CA ALA A 60 12.39 -7.75 -3.00
C ALA A 60 13.66 -7.40 -2.21
N VAL A 61 13.89 -8.10 -1.10
CA VAL A 61 15.12 -8.02 -0.30
C VAL A 61 15.41 -9.39 0.28
N ASP A 62 16.61 -9.88 0.03
CA ASP A 62 17.10 -11.21 0.43
C ASP A 62 16.10 -12.32 0.04
N GLY A 63 15.50 -12.19 -1.14
CA GLY A 63 14.52 -13.14 -1.68
C GLY A 63 13.10 -13.02 -1.14
N ILE A 64 12.82 -12.08 -0.22
CA ILE A 64 11.46 -11.84 0.32
C ILE A 64 10.86 -10.61 -0.36
N VAL A 65 9.61 -10.72 -0.81
CA VAL A 65 8.86 -9.59 -1.38
C VAL A 65 8.02 -8.90 -0.30
N TYR A 66 8.25 -7.61 -0.12
CA TYR A 66 7.58 -6.76 0.87
C TYR A 66 6.62 -5.78 0.19
N ASN A 67 5.45 -5.58 0.79
CA ASN A 67 4.50 -4.55 0.40
C ASN A 67 4.79 -3.24 1.14
N LEU A 68 5.21 -2.22 0.39
CA LEU A 68 5.56 -0.91 0.90
C LEU A 68 4.51 0.17 0.65
N SER A 69 3.33 -0.18 0.12
CA SER A 69 2.27 0.79 -0.21
C SER A 69 1.83 1.66 0.96
N GLY A 70 1.88 1.14 2.18
CA GLY A 70 1.55 1.90 3.40
C GLY A 70 2.68 2.81 3.91
N SER A 71 3.86 2.77 3.31
CA SER A 71 5.02 3.53 3.79
C SER A 71 4.98 4.98 3.28
N LYS A 72 5.09 5.93 4.22
CA LYS A 72 5.19 7.36 3.88
C LYS A 72 6.42 7.71 3.04
N TYR A 73 7.43 6.84 3.02
CA TYR A 73 8.69 7.04 2.30
C TYR A 73 8.71 6.48 0.88
N TRP A 74 7.61 5.84 0.46
CA TRP A 74 7.48 5.13 -0.82
C TRP A 74 6.22 5.53 -1.61
N LYS A 75 5.57 6.64 -1.25
CA LYS A 75 4.26 7.07 -1.80
C LYS A 75 4.25 7.20 -3.33
N SER A 76 5.37 7.55 -3.95
CA SER A 76 5.51 7.69 -5.41
C SER A 76 6.02 6.42 -6.11
N GLY A 77 6.11 5.30 -5.38
CA GLY A 77 6.78 4.09 -5.87
C GLY A 77 8.31 4.21 -5.91
N GLN A 78 8.88 5.27 -5.32
CA GLN A 78 10.31 5.51 -5.24
C GLN A 78 10.73 5.92 -3.85
N HIS A 79 11.98 5.64 -3.50
CA HIS A 79 12.61 6.09 -2.27
C HIS A 79 13.82 6.98 -2.57
N MET A 80 13.80 8.18 -1.99
CA MET A 80 14.85 9.21 -2.14
C MET A 80 15.21 9.55 -3.59
N LYS A 81 14.30 9.30 -4.55
CA LYS A 81 14.54 9.41 -6.01
C LYS A 81 15.68 8.53 -6.54
N LEU A 82 16.18 7.60 -5.74
CA LEU A 82 17.30 6.71 -6.07
C LEU A 82 16.84 5.28 -6.30
N HIS A 83 15.89 4.81 -5.49
CA HIS A 83 15.45 3.41 -5.54
C HIS A 83 14.03 3.32 -6.04
N GLN A 84 13.80 2.41 -6.98
CA GLN A 84 12.49 2.16 -7.57
C GLN A 84 11.87 0.90 -6.98
N SER A 85 10.57 0.94 -6.75
CA SER A 85 9.79 -0.28 -6.47
C SER A 85 9.66 -1.16 -7.71
N GLY A 86 9.20 -2.39 -7.51
CA GLY A 86 9.18 -3.43 -8.52
C GLY A 86 10.55 -4.03 -8.81
N THR A 87 11.52 -3.89 -7.90
CA THR A 87 12.89 -4.39 -8.08
C THR A 87 13.42 -5.10 -6.83
N ASP A 88 14.52 -5.84 -7.00
CA ASP A 88 15.33 -6.37 -5.90
C ASP A 88 16.31 -5.30 -5.40
N LEU A 89 16.18 -4.93 -4.13
CA LEU A 89 16.98 -3.91 -3.46
C LEU A 89 17.96 -4.50 -2.44
N SER A 90 18.21 -5.81 -2.47
CA SER A 90 19.14 -6.48 -1.56
C SER A 90 20.50 -5.78 -1.55
N SER A 91 21.11 -5.57 -2.73
CA SER A 91 22.42 -4.90 -2.81
C SER A 91 22.36 -3.45 -2.29
N ALA A 92 21.28 -2.73 -2.57
CA ALA A 92 21.14 -1.34 -2.11
C ALA A 92 21.04 -1.24 -0.59
N ILE A 93 20.32 -2.18 0.05
CA ILE A 93 20.22 -2.23 1.51
C ILE A 93 21.56 -2.57 2.16
N HIS A 94 22.32 -3.51 1.57
CA HIS A 94 23.57 -3.97 2.16
C HIS A 94 24.75 -3.02 1.92
N LYS A 95 24.73 -2.22 0.84
CA LYS A 95 25.88 -1.41 0.41
C LYS A 95 25.66 0.10 0.46
N ASP A 96 24.46 0.57 0.14
CA ASP A 96 24.19 1.99 -0.11
C ASP A 96 23.37 2.65 1.01
N ALA A 97 22.56 1.85 1.72
CA ALA A 97 21.64 2.37 2.71
C ALA A 97 22.35 2.79 4.02
N PRO A 98 22.00 3.94 4.64
CA PRO A 98 22.58 4.36 5.91
C PRO A 98 22.33 3.31 7.02
N PRO A 99 23.38 2.71 7.61
CA PRO A 99 23.24 1.56 8.51
C PRO A 99 22.53 1.92 9.81
N MET A 100 22.60 3.18 10.26
CA MET A 100 21.89 3.68 11.44
C MET A 100 20.36 3.56 11.31
N ILE A 101 19.83 3.59 10.08
CA ILE A 101 18.38 3.56 9.81
C ILE A 101 17.95 2.22 9.22
N HIS A 102 18.80 1.60 8.39
CA HIS A 102 18.46 0.44 7.58
C HIS A 102 19.16 -0.85 7.99
N LYS A 103 19.81 -0.88 9.15
CA LYS A 103 20.59 -2.03 9.68
C LYS A 103 20.02 -3.38 9.22
N ASP A 104 20.69 -3.99 8.24
CA ASP A 104 20.38 -5.30 7.67
C ASP A 104 18.91 -5.48 7.24
N GLY A 105 18.27 -4.42 6.73
CA GLY A 105 16.87 -4.46 6.29
C GLY A 105 15.84 -4.58 7.41
N LYS A 106 16.21 -4.48 8.70
CA LYS A 106 15.29 -4.66 9.84
C LYS A 106 14.02 -3.80 9.77
N ILE A 107 14.11 -2.61 9.18
CA ILE A 107 12.96 -1.72 9.00
C ILE A 107 11.85 -2.36 8.15
N LEU A 108 12.20 -3.24 7.21
CA LEU A 108 11.26 -3.99 6.37
C LEU A 108 10.52 -5.08 7.13
N GLY A 109 11.04 -5.55 8.26
CA GLY A 109 10.36 -6.52 9.12
C GLY A 109 9.01 -6.02 9.67
N LYS A 110 8.77 -4.70 9.64
CA LYS A 110 7.49 -4.08 10.01
C LYS A 110 6.48 -4.03 8.85
N MET A 111 6.93 -4.36 7.64
CA MET A 111 6.13 -4.28 6.44
C MET A 111 5.55 -5.66 6.11
N PRO A 112 4.33 -5.73 5.53
CA PRO A 112 3.75 -7.00 5.15
C PRO A 112 4.62 -7.74 4.14
N LYS A 113 4.94 -9.00 4.43
CA LYS A 113 5.53 -9.93 3.47
C LYS A 113 4.40 -10.45 2.57
N VAL A 114 4.64 -10.50 1.27
CA VAL A 114 3.61 -10.89 0.29
C VAL A 114 4.06 -11.96 -0.70
N GLY A 115 5.33 -12.37 -0.65
CA GLY A 115 5.87 -13.40 -1.53
C GLY A 115 7.35 -13.67 -1.34
N VAL A 116 7.85 -14.53 -2.20
CA VAL A 116 9.27 -14.77 -2.44
C VAL A 116 9.63 -14.39 -3.87
N LEU A 117 10.86 -13.92 -4.08
CA LEU A 117 11.42 -13.70 -5.41
C LEU A 117 11.96 -15.04 -5.94
N ALA A 118 11.62 -15.37 -7.19
CA ALA A 118 12.20 -16.52 -7.89
C ALA A 118 13.72 -16.36 -7.99
N LYS A 119 14.45 -17.46 -7.78
CA LYS A 119 15.91 -17.51 -7.88
C LYS A 119 16.37 -17.50 -9.34
#